data_AF-A0A1W9LSH4-F1
#
_entry.id   AF-A0A1W9LSH4-F1
#
_cell.length_a   1.000
_cell.length_b   1.000
_cell.length_c   1.000
_cell.angle_alpha   90.00
_cell.angle_beta   90.00
_cell.angle_gamma   90.00
#
_symmetry.space_group_name_H-M   'P 1'
#
loop_
_entity.id
_entity.type
_entity.pdbx_description
1 polymer ?
#
loop_
_entity_poly.entity_id
_entity_poly.type
_entity_poly.pdbx_seq_one_letter_code
_entity_poly.pdbx_strand_id
1 'polypeptide(L)' 'MKLFAVFDSQGSGRLVGIFDTKEKAERVIRVNPHYYTLHECRLNAVNLSVLCWVQTEMQRNELRKLSSDYET' A
#
# COMPACT_ATOMS: atom_id res chain seq x y z
N MET A 1 13.23 -3.13 -3.92
CA MET A 1 13.20 -2.72 -2.51
C MET A 1 11.77 -2.79 -1.99
N LYS A 2 11.55 -3.29 -0.77
CA LYS A 2 10.24 -3.33 -0.13
C LYS A 2 10.05 -2.10 0.76
N LEU A 3 8.82 -1.63 0.85
CA LEU A 3 8.38 -0.56 1.73
C LEU A 3 7.16 -1.05 2.52
N PHE A 4 6.94 -0.47 3.69
CA PHE A 4 5.88 -0.85 4.60
C PHE A 4 5.05 0.39 4.92
N ALA A 5 3.83 0.44 4.41
CA ALA A 5 2.92 1.56 4.62
C ALA A 5 1.92 1.22 5.74
N VAL A 6 1.76 2.11 6.71
CA VAL A 6 0.77 1.99 7.77
C VAL A 6 -0.36 2.96 7.51
N PHE A 7 -1.60 2.47 7.53
CA PHE A 7 -2.82 3.27 7.35
C PHE A 7 -3.71 3.18 8.59
N ASP A 8 -4.55 4.20 8.80
CA ASP A 8 -5.70 4.06 9.70
C ASP A 8 -6.75 3.14 9.07
N SER A 9 -7.36 2.26 9.87
CA SER A 9 -8.36 1.28 9.41
C SER A 9 -9.79 1.64 9.80
N GLN A 10 -9.95 2.48 10.83
CA GLN A 10 -11.25 2.91 11.37
C GLN A 10 -11.61 4.35 10.98
N GLY A 11 -10.71 5.06 10.29
CA GLY A 11 -10.90 6.44 9.86
C GLY A 11 -11.20 6.54 8.36
N SER A 12 -10.49 7.45 7.69
CA SER A 12 -10.64 7.68 6.24
C SER A 12 -9.62 6.91 5.42
N GLY A 13 -8.89 5.96 6.02
CA GLY A 13 -7.79 5.27 5.33
C GLY A 13 -6.58 6.17 5.12
N ARG A 14 -6.27 7.07 6.07
CA ARG A 14 -5.15 8.00 5.92
C ARG A 14 -3.82 7.29 6.14
N LEU A 15 -2.80 7.74 5.39
CA LEU A 15 -1.43 7.29 5.56
C LEU A 15 -0.87 7.80 6.91
N VAL A 16 -0.46 6.87 7.76
CA VAL A 16 0.21 7.14 9.04
C VAL A 16 1.72 7.26 8.84
N GLY A 17 2.29 6.43 7.97
CA GLY A 17 3.72 6.49 7.66
C GLY A 17 4.17 5.42 6.66
N ILE A 18 5.37 5.62 6.11
CA ILE A 18 6.06 4.68 5.21
C ILE A 18 7.41 4.34 5.83
N PHE A 19 7.72 3.05 5.89
CA PHE A 19 8.92 2.52 6.52
C PHE A 19 9.71 1.64 5.55
N ASP A 20 11.03 1.63 5.73
CA ASP A 20 12.00 0.82 4.99
C ASP A 20 12.13 -0.61 5.54
N THR A 21 11.71 -0.85 6.79
CA THR A 21 11.70 -2.19 7.40
C THR A 21 10.37 -2.51 8.09
N LYS A 22 10.05 -3.81 8.17
CA LYS A 22 8.81 -4.30 8.77
C LYS A 22 8.75 -4.00 10.26
N GLU A 23 9.88 -4.15 10.95
CA GLU A 23 9.98 -3.98 12.40
C GLU A 23 9.62 -2.55 12.83
N LYS A 24 10.03 -1.54 12.05
CA LYS A 24 9.68 -0.13 12.32
C LYS A 24 8.17 0.11 12.16
N ALA A 25 7.56 -0.43 11.11
CA ALA A 25 6.12 -0.33 10.89
C ALA A 25 5.32 -1.03 12.00
N GLU A 26 5.77 -2.23 12.41
CA GLU A 26 5.14 -2.98 13.50
C GLU A 26 5.20 -2.23 14.84
N ARG A 27 6.25 -1.45 15.12
CA ARG A 27 6.31 -0.60 16.32
C ARG A 27 5.17 0.42 16.35
N VAL A 28 4.79 0.97 15.20
CA VAL A 28 3.65 1.90 15.11
C VAL A 28 2.33 1.18 15.32
N ILE A 29 2.14 0.04 14.67
CA ILE A 29 0.91 -0.76 14.79
C ILE A 29 0.66 -1.18 16.24
N ARG A 30 1.71 -1.57 16.97
CA ARG A 30 1.61 -1.97 18.39
C ARG A 30 1.06 -0.87 19.31
N VAL A 31 1.10 0.40 18.92
CA VAL A 31 0.49 1.48 19.71
C VAL A 31 -1.03 1.33 19.77
N ASN A 32 -1.66 0.89 18.68
CA ASN A 32 -3.09 0.58 18.64
C ASN A 32 -3.38 -0.48 17.56
N PRO A 33 -3.27 -1.79 17.90
CA PRO A 33 -3.34 -2.88 16.92
C PRO A 33 -4.66 -2.99 16.16
N HIS A 34 -5.75 -2.49 16.74
CA HIS A 34 -7.08 -2.57 16.13
C HIS A 34 -7.39 -1.39 15.20
N TYR A 35 -6.60 -0.33 15.27
CA TYR A 35 -6.83 0.92 14.53
C TYR A 35 -5.91 1.07 13.30
N TYR A 36 -4.79 0.35 13.24
CA TYR A 36 -3.82 0.46 12.16
C TYR A 36 -3.76 -0.80 11.29
N THR A 37 -3.48 -0.63 10.00
CA THR A 37 -3.26 -1.74 9.06
C THR A 37 -1.92 -1.59 8.35
N LEU A 38 -1.20 -2.70 8.21
CA LEU A 38 0.07 -2.78 7.50
C LEU A 38 -0.15 -3.21 6.06
N HIS A 39 0.43 -2.48 5.12
CA HIS A 39 0.53 -2.87 3.72
C HIS A 39 2.00 -2.98 3.33
N GLU A 40 2.37 -4.13 2.78
CA GLU A 40 3.67 -4.32 2.14
C GLU A 40 3.59 -3.86 0.68
N CYS A 41 4.53 -3.02 0.29
CA CYS A 41 4.62 -2.41 -1.03
C CYS A 41 6.01 -2.65 -1.63
N ARG A 42 6.10 -2.66 -2.95
CA ARG A 42 7.38 -2.58 -3.66
C ARG A 42 7.60 -1.12 -4.09
N LEU A 43 8.79 -0.59 -3.86
CA LEU A 43 9.14 0.76 -4.30
C LEU A 43 8.96 0.87 -5.82
N ASN A 44 8.34 1.97 -6.27
CA ASN A 44 8.07 2.26 -7.68
C ASN A 44 7.25 1.18 -8.39
N ALA A 45 6.34 0.49 -7.69
CA ALA A 45 5.48 -0.52 -8.29
C ALA A 45 4.02 -0.31 -7.86
N VAL A 46 3.10 -0.53 -8.79
CA VAL A 46 1.66 -0.55 -8.53
C VAL A 46 1.30 -1.88 -7.88
N ASN A 47 0.63 -1.84 -6.73
CA ASN A 47 0.10 -3.06 -6.11
C ASN A 47 -1.16 -3.50 -6.86
N LEU A 48 -1.08 -4.58 -7.64
CA LEU A 48 -2.18 -5.06 -8.46
C LEU A 48 -3.42 -5.49 -7.66
N SER A 49 -3.29 -5.74 -6.35
CA SER A 49 -4.46 -6.03 -5.50
C SER A 49 -5.43 -4.85 -5.44
N VAL A 50 -4.99 -3.62 -5.69
CA VAL A 50 -5.86 -2.42 -5.69
C VAL A 50 -6.71 -2.33 -6.95
N LEU A 51 -6.44 -3.12 -7.99
CA LEU A 51 -7.23 -3.10 -9.22
C LEU A 51 -8.69 -3.47 -8.98
N CYS A 52 -8.99 -4.28 -7.95
CA CYS A 52 -10.37 -4.62 -7.60
C CYS A 52 -11.14 -3.44 -6.97
N TRP A 53 -10.45 -2.38 -6.52
CA TRP A 53 -11.08 -1.17 -5.97
C TRP A 53 -11.45 -0.15 -7.05
N VAL A 54 -10.89 -0.30 -8.24
CA VAL A 54 -11.07 0.61 -9.35
C VAL A 54 -12.38 0.30 -10.06
N GLN A 55 -13.25 1.30 -10.22
CA GLN A 55 -14.60 1.09 -10.71
C GLN A 55 -14.64 0.85 -12.23
N THR A 56 -13.85 1.59 -13.00
CA THR A 56 -13.90 1.56 -14.47
C THR A 56 -12.79 0.72 -15.09
N GLU A 57 -13.09 0.09 -16.22
CA GLU A 57 -12.11 -0.72 -16.96
C GLU A 57 -10.96 0.12 -17.53
N MET A 58 -11.25 1.34 -17.99
CA MET A 58 -10.25 2.29 -18.45
C MET A 58 -9.20 2.57 -17.38
N GLN A 59 -9.61 2.90 -16.15
CA GLN A 59 -8.69 3.15 -15.05
C GLN A 59 -7.87 1.90 -14.67
N ARG A 60 -8.50 0.71 -14.69
CA ARG A 60 -7.78 -0.56 -14.45
C ARG A 60 -6.70 -0.80 -15.49
N ASN A 61 -6.97 -0.49 -16.76
CA ASN A 61 -6.01 -0.65 -17.85
C ASN A 61 -4.83 0.33 -17.74
N GLU A 62 -5.07 1.58 -17.33
CA GLU A 62 -3.99 2.54 -17.09
C GLU A 62 -3.07 2.09 -15.95
N LEU A 63 -3.63 1.62 -14.83
CA LEU A 63 -2.82 1.09 -13.71
C LEU A 63 -2.03 -0.17 -14.09
N ARG A 64 -2.55 -1.00 -14.99
CA ARG A 64 -1.82 -2.17 -15.52
C ARG A 64 -0.62 -1.76 -16.37
N LYS A 65 -0.75 -0.76 -17.25
CA LYS A 65 0.39 -0.24 -18.03
C LYS A 65 1.51 0.27 -17.11
N LEU A 66 1.12 1.04 -16.10
CA LEU A 66 2.06 1.53 -15.08
C LEU A 66 2.68 0.42 -14.23
N SER A 67 2.17 -0.81 -14.26
CA SER A 67 2.78 -1.94 -13.56
C SER A 67 3.82 -2.69 -14.41
N SER A 68 3.66 -2.71 -15.74
CA SER A 68 4.61 -3.35 -16.67
C SER A 68 5.88 -2.54 -16.88
N ASP A 69 5.81 -1.21 -16.72
CA ASP A 69 6.94 -0.30 -16.98
C ASP A 69 8.10 -0.44 -15.97
N TYR A 70 7.89 -1.17 -14.86
CA TYR A 70 8.88 -1.31 -13.77
C TYR A 70 9.37 -2.77 -13.56
N GLU A 71 9.13 -3.65 -14.53
CA GLU A 71 9.66 -5.03 -14.54
C GLU A 71 10.98 -5.17 -15.34
N THR A 72 11.56 -4.05 -15.81
CA THR A 72 12.94 -3.99 -16.37
C THR A 72 13.97 -3.55 -15.34
#